data_AF-A0A920DYW8-F1
#
_entry.id   AF-A0A920DYW8-F1
#
_cell.length_a   1.000
_cell.length_b   1.000
_cell.length_c   1.000
_cell.angle_alpha   90.00
_cell.angle_beta   90.00
_cell.angle_gamma   90.00
#
_symmetry.space_group_name_H-M   'P 1'
#
loop_
_entity.id
_entity.type
_entity.pdbx_description
1 polymer ?
#
loop_
_entity_poly.entity_id
_entity_poly.type
_entity_poly.pdbx_seq_one_letter_code
_entity_poly.pdbx_strand_id
1 'polypeptide(L)' 'MKILVVGPSWVGDSVMAQTLYKRIKKELPSSQIDVMSPHWSLALLERMPEVCKKNCFSILTRGNKAF' A
#
# COMPACT_ATOMS: atom_id res chain seq x y z
N MET A 1 -2.15 17.73 0.81
CA MET A 1 -0.85 17.19 0.33
C MET A 1 -1.08 15.81 -0.26
N LYS A 2 -0.46 15.47 -1.40
CA LYS A 2 -0.57 14.16 -2.05
C LYS A 2 0.72 13.37 -1.83
N ILE A 3 0.60 12.12 -1.41
CA ILE A 3 1.70 11.25 -1.04
C ILE A 3 1.55 9.96 -1.85
N LEU A 4 2.56 9.64 -2.66
CA LEU A 4 2.63 8.36 -3.38
C LEU A 4 3.56 7.44 -2.61
N VAL A 5 3.06 6.28 -2.20
CA VAL A 5 3.81 5.23 -1.52
C VAL A 5 3.99 4.06 -2.48
N VAL A 6 5.24 3.68 -2.72
CA VAL A 6 5.55 2.45 -3.45
C VAL A 6 5.60 1.32 -2.44
N GLY A 7 4.60 0.45 -2.52
CA GLY A 7 4.40 -0.68 -1.63
C GLY A 7 5.43 -1.80 -1.89
N PRO A 8 5.91 -2.47 -0.82
CA PRO A 8 6.83 -3.59 -0.91
C PRO A 8 6.18 -4.84 -1.52
N SER A 9 7.00 -5.74 -2.08
CA SER A 9 6.54 -6.95 -2.78
C SER A 9 6.18 -8.13 -1.86
N TRP A 10 6.15 -7.94 -0.54
CA TRP A 10 5.84 -8.96 0.45
C TRP A 10 4.68 -8.55 1.38
N VAL A 11 3.90 -9.53 1.82
CA VAL A 11 2.65 -9.29 2.55
C VAL A 11 2.89 -8.67 3.94
N GLY A 12 3.90 -9.15 4.67
CA GLY A 12 4.16 -8.64 6.02
C GLY A 12 4.61 -7.18 6.03
N ASP A 13 5.43 -6.77 5.06
CA ASP A 13 5.85 -5.37 4.94
C ASP A 13 4.66 -4.47 4.58
N SER A 14 3.73 -4.96 3.75
CA SER A 14 2.49 -4.23 3.42
C SER A 14 1.58 -4.05 4.64
N VAL A 15 1.51 -5.05 5.53
CA VAL A 15 0.79 -4.94 6.81
C VAL A 15 1.47 -3.92 7.72
N MET A 16 2.81 -3.97 7.82
CA MET A 16 3.58 -3.01 8.62
C MET A 16 3.44 -1.58 8.10
N ALA A 17 3.33 -1.38 6.78
CA ALA A 17 3.14 -0.07 6.16
C ALA A 17 1.84 0.63 6.60
N GLN A 18 0.83 -0.10 7.06
CA GLN A 18 -0.40 0.52 7.59
C GLN A 18 -0.13 1.43 8.78
N THR A 19 0.83 1.08 9.63
CA THR A 19 1.20 1.89 10.80
C THR A 19 1.71 3.27 10.38
N LEU A 20 2.46 3.33 9.27
CA LEU A 20 2.91 4.57 8.66
C LEU A 20 1.73 5.39 8.15
N TYR A 21 0.78 4.78 7.43
CA TYR A 21 -0.40 5.50 6.91
C TYR A 21 -1.23 6.12 8.02
N LYS A 22 -1.45 5.39 9.12
CA LYS A 22 -2.12 5.89 10.32
C LYS A 22 -1.41 7.09 10.91
N ARG A 23 -0.08 7.05 11.00
CA ARG A 23 0.70 8.17 11.53
C ARG A 23 0.65 9.39 10.62
N ILE A 24 0.78 9.20 9.31
CA ILE A 24 0.63 10.28 8.33
C ILE A 24 -0.75 10.92 8.42
N LYS A 25 -1.82 10.12 8.52
CA LYS A 25 -3.18 10.65 8.69
C LYS A 25 -3.38 11.39 10.02
N LYS A 26 -2.69 10.98 11.07
CA LYS A 26 -2.73 11.67 12.38
C LYS A 26 -2.05 13.03 12.31
N GLU A 27 -0.88 13.13 11.68
CA GLU A 27 -0.14 14.39 11.56
C GLU A 27 -0.71 15.30 10.46
N LEU A 28 -1.28 14.70 9.42
CA LEU A 28 -1.83 15.38 8.24
C LEU A 28 -3.21 14.79 7.88
N PRO A 29 -4.29 15.24 8.54
CA PRO A 29 -5.63 14.68 8.33
C PRO A 29 -6.14 14.80 6.88
N SER A 30 -5.76 15.87 6.19
CA SER A 30 -6.13 16.15 4.79
C SER A 30 -5.18 15.57 3.74
N SER A 31 -4.22 14.73 4.15
CA SER A 31 -3.31 14.06 3.20
C SER A 31 -4.06 13.04 2.35
N GLN A 32 -3.68 12.91 1.07
CA GLN A 32 -4.13 11.84 0.19
C GLN A 32 -2.97 10.87 -0.01
N ILE A 33 -3.17 9.61 0.36
CA ILE A 33 -2.15 8.56 0.26
C ILE A 33 -2.56 7.64 -0.89
N ASP A 34 -1.73 7.63 -1.93
CA ASP A 34 -1.86 6.73 -3.06
C ASP A 34 -0.80 5.63 -2.92
N VAL A 35 -1.21 4.37 -3.02
CA VAL A 35 -0.29 3.23 -2.88
C VAL A 35 -0.17 2.50 -4.20
N MET A 36 1.06 2.40 -4.72
CA MET A 36 1.41 1.55 -5.86
C MET A 36 1.88 0.20 -5.35
N SER A 37 1.19 -0.88 -5.74
CA SER A 37 1.45 -2.20 -5.16
C SER A 37 1.10 -3.32 -6.14
N PRO A 38 1.63 -4.56 -5.98
CA PRO A 38 1.24 -5.68 -6.84
C PRO A 38 -0.20 -6.14 -6.62
N HIS A 39 -0.77 -6.84 -7.61
CA HIS A 39 -2.19 -7.19 -7.64
C HIS A 39 -2.70 -7.94 -6.39
N TRP A 40 -1.90 -8.86 -5.84
CA TRP A 40 -2.27 -9.64 -4.66
C TRP A 40 -2.49 -8.77 -3.41
N SER A 41 -1.82 -7.61 -3.34
CA SER A 41 -1.92 -6.70 -2.19
C SER A 41 -3.13 -5.77 -2.25
N LEU A 42 -3.84 -5.70 -3.39
CA LEU A 42 -5.02 -4.86 -3.55
C LEU A 42 -6.06 -5.17 -2.48
N ALA A 43 -6.39 -6.46 -2.30
CA ALA A 43 -7.37 -6.93 -1.31
C ALA A 43 -7.02 -6.49 0.13
N LEU A 44 -5.74 -6.38 0.45
CA LEU A 44 -5.26 -5.88 1.73
C LEU A 44 -5.45 -4.36 1.82
N LEU A 45 -5.05 -3.62 0.78
CA LEU A 45 -5.18 -2.16 0.71
C LEU A 45 -6.65 -1.69 0.70
N GLU A 46 -7.60 -2.47 0.17
CA GLU A 46 -9.03 -2.10 0.22
C GLU A 46 -9.58 -2.05 1.65
N ARG A 47 -8.93 -2.77 2.58
CA ARG A 47 -9.31 -2.80 3.99
C ARG A 47 -8.65 -1.70 4.81
N MET A 48 -7.81 -0.86 4.19
CA MET A 48 -7.11 0.25 4.85
C MET A 48 -7.80 1.59 4.54
N PRO A 49 -8.59 2.16 5.47
CA PRO A 49 -9.30 3.43 5.24
C PRO A 49 -8.35 4.63 5.05
N GLU A 50 -7.08 4.48 5.42
CA GLU A 50 -6.08 5.53 5.27
C GLU A 50 -5.64 5.77 3.82
N VAL A 51 -5.84 4.76 2.94
CA VAL A 51 -5.42 4.78 1.53
C VAL A 51 -6.54 5.31 0.64
N CYS A 52 -6.22 6.29 -0.21
CA CYS A 52 -7.19 6.94 -1.08
C CYS A 52 -7.26 6.28 -2.46
N LYS A 53 -6.10 6.01 -3.07
CA LYS A 53 -6.00 5.35 -4.37
C LYS A 53 -5.03 4.19 -4.31
N LYS A 54 -5.42 3.05 -4.88
CA LYS A 54 -4.60 1.85 -4.99
C LYS A 54 -4.32 1.60 -6.46
N ASN A 55 -3.07 1.76 -6.86
CA ASN A 55 -2.63 1.56 -8.22
C ASN A 55 -1.90 0.22 -8.30
N CYS A 56 -2.40 -0.68 -9.13
CA CYS A 56 -1.78 -1.98 -9.31
C CYS A 56 -0.68 -1.89 -10.37
N PHE A 57 0.50 -2.43 -10.08
CA PHE A 57 1.47 -2.78 -11.11
C PHE A 57 1.59 -4.29 -11.23
N SER A 58 1.79 -4.78 -12.45
CA SER A 58 2.08 -6.20 -12.69
C SER A 58 3.58 -6.39 -12.60
N ILE A 59 4.08 -6.87 -11.46
CA ILE A 59 5.43 -7.43 -11.42
C ILE A 59 5.37 -8.79 -12.13
N LEU A 60 6.04 -8.90 -13.27
CA LEU A 60 6.33 -10.16 -13.95
C LEU A 60 7.37 -10.94 -13.12
N THR A 61 6.99 -11.45 -11.94
CA THR A 61 7.83 -12.42 -11.23
C THR A 61 7.71 -13.76 -11.94
N ARG A 62 8.70 -14.07 -12.79
CA ARG A 62 9.05 -15.45 -13.13
C ARG A 62 9.44 -16.16 -11.84
N GLY A 63 8.55 -17.01 -11.32
CA GLY A 63 8.82 -17.93 -10.22
C GLY A 63 8.74 -17.30 -8.83
N ASN A 64 8.08 -18.02 -7.91
CA ASN A 64 7.84 -17.68 -6.51
C ASN A 64 6.99 -16.43 -6.24
N LYS A 65 5.67 -16.66 -6.25
CA LYS A 65 4.80 -16.02 -5.26
C LYS A 65 5.31 -16.42 -3.87
N ALA A 66 5.52 -15.43 -3.03
CA ALA A 66 5.69 -15.59 -1.60
C ALA A 66 4.59 -16.53 -1.05
N PHE A 67 5.00 -17.74 -0.73
CA PHE A 67 4.53 -18.53 0.41
C PHE A 67 5.76 -18.79 1.27
#